data_AF-A0A819LBG9-F1
#
_entry.id   AF-A0A819LBG9-F1
#
_cell.length_a   1.000
_cell.length_b   1.000
_cell.length_c   1.000
_cell.angle_alpha   90.00
_cell.angle_beta   90.00
_cell.angle_gamma   90.00
#
_symmetry.space_group_name_H-M   'P 1'
#
loop_
_entity.id
_entity.type
_entity.pdbx_description
1 polymer ?
#
loop_
_entity_poly.entity_id
_entity_poly.type
_entity_poly.pdbx_seq_one_letter_code
_entity_poly.pdbx_strand_id
1 'polypeptide(L)'
;PTNRTLTWKLDYDHSFYDLIKTSRQIEQSFNDWARYTKLTFRQVTEQEDVDFNLAFESGQHSDAYPFDGRDGTLAHAFYPWQHGRGQIHFDSTEKWTDK
;
A
#
# COMPACT_ATOMS: atom_id res chain seq x y z
N PRO A 1 22.73 -16.87 -0.52
CA PRO A 1 21.28 -16.77 -0.25
C PRO A 1 20.62 -15.89 -1.32
N THR A 2 19.66 -16.45 -2.04
CA THR A 2 18.99 -15.79 -3.18
C THR A 2 18.05 -14.68 -2.71
N ASN A 3 17.92 -13.64 -3.52
CA ASN A 3 16.94 -12.58 -3.29
C ASN A 3 15.51 -13.16 -3.44
N ARG A 4 14.58 -12.71 -2.59
CA ARG A 4 13.15 -13.04 -2.68
C ARG A 4 12.40 -11.83 -3.24
N THR A 5 11.68 -12.04 -4.34
CA THR A 5 10.77 -11.01 -4.88
C THR A 5 9.41 -11.10 -4.18
N LEU A 6 8.93 -9.97 -3.68
CA LEU A 6 7.57 -9.78 -3.18
C LEU A 6 6.77 -8.96 -4.21
N THR A 7 5.51 -9.33 -4.44
CA THR A 7 4.62 -8.62 -5.37
C THR A 7 3.70 -7.66 -4.63
N TRP A 8 3.37 -6.54 -5.27
CA TRP A 8 2.41 -5.59 -4.73
C TRP A 8 1.50 -5.03 -5.81
N LYS A 9 0.29 -4.64 -5.41
CA LYS A 9 -0.63 -3.90 -6.28
C LYS A 9 -1.26 -2.74 -5.52
N LEU A 10 -1.69 -1.74 -6.29
CA LEU A 10 -2.38 -0.58 -5.81
C LEU A 10 -3.84 -0.69 -6.26
N ASP A 11 -4.73 -0.95 -5.31
CA ASP A 11 -6.18 -1.00 -5.50
C ASP A 11 -6.73 0.42 -5.40
N TYR A 12 -7.39 0.89 -6.46
CA TYR A 12 -7.76 2.30 -6.59
C TYR A 12 -9.12 2.51 -7.23
N ASP A 13 -9.92 3.40 -6.63
CA ASP A 13 -10.97 4.09 -7.35
C ASP A 13 -10.32 5.22 -8.18
N HIS A 14 -10.39 5.10 -9.51
CA HIS A 14 -9.75 5.94 -10.52
C HIS A 14 -10.04 7.46 -10.44
N SER A 15 -10.87 7.91 -9.50
CA SER A 15 -11.43 9.26 -9.46
C SER A 15 -10.63 10.30 -8.67
N PHE A 16 -9.67 9.93 -7.81
CA PHE A 16 -9.07 10.89 -6.87
C PHE A 16 -7.56 11.14 -6.94
N TYR A 17 -6.73 10.21 -7.44
CA TYR A 17 -5.28 10.41 -7.44
C TYR A 17 -4.56 9.99 -8.73
N ASP A 18 -3.41 10.60 -8.97
CA ASP A 18 -2.53 10.32 -10.11
C ASP A 18 -1.81 8.97 -9.90
N LEU A 19 -2.40 7.90 -10.45
CA LEU A 19 -1.93 6.52 -10.32
C LEU A 19 -0.45 6.33 -10.65
N ILE A 20 0.07 7.06 -11.65
CA ILE A 20 1.47 6.95 -12.07
C ILE A 20 2.37 7.53 -10.98
N LYS A 21 2.01 8.71 -10.45
CA LYS A 21 2.78 9.32 -9.36
C LYS A 21 2.69 8.48 -8.08
N THR A 22 1.51 8.05 -7.69
CA THR A 22 1.31 7.22 -6.49
C THR A 22 2.12 5.93 -6.59
N SER A 23 2.02 5.22 -7.72
CA SER A 23 2.81 4.00 -7.96
C SER A 23 4.32 4.24 -7.86
N ARG A 24 4.80 5.37 -8.41
CA ARG A 24 6.22 5.74 -8.32
C ARG A 24 6.66 6.02 -6.88
N GLN A 25 5.84 6.67 -6.07
CA GLN A 25 6.15 6.93 -4.65
C GLN A 25 6.19 5.62 -3.84
N ILE A 26 5.26 4.71 -4.11
CA ILE A 26 5.25 3.38 -3.48
C ILE A 26 6.48 2.56 -3.90
N GLU A 27 6.83 2.56 -5.18
CA GLU A 27 8.02 1.89 -5.70
C GLU A 27 9.31 2.43 -5.04
N GLN A 28 9.44 3.74 -4.90
CA GLN A 28 10.57 4.36 -4.21
C GLN A 28 10.65 3.93 -2.74
N SER A 29 9.52 3.91 -2.05
CA SER A 29 9.43 3.46 -0.65
C SER A 29 9.87 2.00 -0.50
N PHE A 30 9.43 1.11 -1.39
CA PHE A 30 9.87 -0.28 -1.40
C PHE A 30 11.36 -0.45 -1.76
N ASN A 31 11.88 0.39 -2.66
CA ASN A 31 13.30 0.38 -3.02
C ASN A 31 14.19 0.74 -1.82
N ASP A 32 13.74 1.61 -0.92
CA ASP A 32 14.49 1.92 0.30
C ASP A 32 14.62 0.70 1.22
N TRP A 33 13.58 -0.13 1.34
CA TRP A 33 13.67 -1.43 2.04
C TRP A 33 14.58 -2.43 1.31
N ALA A 34 14.51 -2.48 -0.02
CA ALA A 34 15.31 -3.41 -0.82
C ALA A 34 16.82 -3.16 -0.66
N ARG A 35 17.24 -1.92 -0.41
CA ARG A 35 18.67 -1.56 -0.20
C ARG A 35 19.31 -2.26 0.98
N TYR A 36 18.54 -2.62 2.01
CA TYR A 36 19.05 -3.15 3.28
C TYR A 36 18.60 -4.59 3.55
N THR A 37 17.87 -5.20 2.63
CA THR A 37 17.34 -6.55 2.78
C THR A 37 17.72 -7.40 1.56
N LYS A 38 17.34 -8.68 1.59
CA LYS A 38 17.41 -9.56 0.40
C LYS A 38 16.06 -9.63 -0.31
N LEU A 39 15.22 -8.61 -0.12
CA LEU A 39 13.92 -8.50 -0.73
C LEU A 39 14.03 -7.61 -1.96
N THR A 40 13.27 -7.96 -2.99
CA THR A 40 12.98 -7.13 -4.15
C THR A 40 11.48 -6.98 -4.25
N PHE A 41 11.00 -5.87 -4.81
CA PHE A 41 9.57 -5.58 -4.88
C PHE A 41 9.16 -5.36 -6.33
N ARG A 42 8.03 -5.93 -6.75
CA ARG A 42 7.53 -5.83 -8.12
C ARG A 42 6.06 -5.46 -8.12
N GLN A 43 5.72 -4.35 -8.76
CA GLN A 43 4.32 -4.00 -9.01
C GLN A 43 3.69 -4.97 -10.02
N VAL A 44 2.44 -5.36 -9.78
CA VAL A 44 1.65 -6.21 -10.70
C VAL A 44 0.29 -5.59 -11.00
N THR A 45 -0.42 -6.17 -11.98
CA THR A 45 -1.78 -5.74 -12.35
C THR A 45 -2.82 -6.36 -11.43
N GLU A 46 -4.01 -5.77 -11.39
CA GLU A 46 -5.06 -6.04 -10.38
C GLU A 46 -5.51 -7.50 -10.26
N GLN A 47 -5.37 -8.29 -11.33
CA GLN A 47 -5.87 -9.66 -11.43
C GLN A 47 -4.99 -10.74 -10.74
N GLU A 48 -3.87 -10.36 -10.13
CA GLU A 48 -2.98 -11.30 -9.42
C GLU A 48 -3.19 -11.26 -7.90
N ASP A 49 -3.03 -12.43 -7.26
CA ASP A 49 -2.77 -12.52 -5.81
C ASP A 49 -1.38 -11.95 -5.53
N VAL A 50 -1.29 -11.10 -4.50
CA VAL A 50 -0.08 -10.32 -4.19
C VAL A 50 0.38 -10.50 -2.76
N ASP A 51 1.68 -10.32 -2.52
CA ASP A 51 2.22 -10.26 -1.17
C ASP A 51 1.76 -9.00 -0.42
N PHE A 52 1.54 -7.88 -1.13
CA PHE A 52 1.01 -6.64 -0.56
C PHE A 52 -0.12 -6.02 -1.40
N ASN A 53 -1.26 -5.75 -0.77
CA ASN A 53 -2.35 -4.98 -1.40
C ASN A 53 -2.42 -3.59 -0.76
N LEU A 54 -2.22 -2.54 -1.55
CA LEU A 54 -2.28 -1.16 -1.08
C LEU A 54 -3.60 -0.54 -1.51
N ALA A 55 -4.33 0.13 -0.60
CA ALA A 55 -5.61 0.77 -0.90
C ALA A 55 -5.75 2.12 -0.20
N PHE A 56 -6.57 3.00 -0.75
CA PHE A 56 -6.95 4.28 -0.14
C PHE A 56 -8.41 4.17 0.31
N GLU A 57 -8.63 4.20 1.62
CA GLU A 57 -9.92 3.89 2.25
C GLU A 57 -10.34 5.02 3.19
N SER A 58 -11.63 5.16 3.50
CA SER A 58 -12.10 6.17 4.47
C SER A 58 -13.09 5.57 5.45
N GLY A 59 -13.11 6.08 6.68
CA GLY A 59 -14.04 5.64 7.71
C GLY A 59 -14.02 4.12 7.91
N GLN A 60 -15.21 3.53 8.06
CA GLN A 60 -15.37 2.08 8.09
C GLN A 60 -15.10 1.48 6.72
N HIS A 61 -14.15 0.55 6.67
CA HIS A 61 -13.74 -0.14 5.45
C HIS A 61 -13.61 -1.66 5.68
N SER A 62 -12.82 -2.35 4.85
CA SER A 62 -12.75 -3.81 4.71
C SER A 62 -12.15 -4.58 5.92
N ASP A 63 -11.78 -3.87 6.98
CA ASP A 63 -11.26 -4.44 8.22
C ASP A 63 -11.90 -3.81 9.48
N ALA A 64 -11.46 -4.24 10.66
CA ALA A 64 -12.02 -3.82 11.95
C ALA A 64 -11.42 -2.51 12.52
N TYR A 65 -10.62 -1.79 11.73
CA TYR A 65 -9.88 -0.60 12.15
C TYR A 65 -10.27 0.61 11.29
N PRO A 66 -11.44 1.22 11.53
CA PRO A 66 -11.89 2.36 10.74
C PRO A 66 -10.95 3.56 10.86
N PHE A 67 -10.80 4.32 9.77
CA PHE A 67 -10.16 5.62 9.83
C PHE A 67 -11.05 6.65 10.54
N ASP A 68 -10.44 7.59 11.26
CA ASP A 68 -11.06 8.64 12.06
C ASP A 68 -11.23 9.96 11.30
N GLY A 69 -10.79 10.01 10.04
CA GLY A 69 -10.92 11.15 9.15
C GLY A 69 -9.72 12.09 9.22
N ARG A 70 -9.84 13.19 8.49
CA ARG A 70 -8.73 14.11 8.21
C ARG A 70 -7.97 14.58 9.45
N ASP A 71 -6.66 14.63 9.29
CA ASP A 71 -5.63 14.96 10.28
C ASP A 71 -5.53 13.93 11.43
N GLY A 72 -6.16 12.76 11.28
CA GLY A 72 -6.17 11.65 12.21
C GLY A 72 -5.14 10.58 11.88
N THR A 73 -5.57 9.33 11.91
CA THR A 73 -4.77 8.16 11.57
C THR A 73 -4.53 8.12 10.06
N LEU A 74 -3.29 8.35 9.65
CA LEU A 74 -2.96 8.48 8.23
C LEU A 74 -2.98 7.15 7.46
N ALA A 75 -2.57 6.06 8.10
CA ALA A 75 -2.44 4.76 7.44
C ALA A 75 -2.29 3.63 8.47
N HIS A 76 -2.59 2.41 8.06
CA HIS A 76 -2.22 1.19 8.79
C HIS A 76 -1.77 0.07 7.86
N ALA A 77 -1.12 -0.94 8.42
CA ALA A 77 -0.70 -2.12 7.69
C ALA A 77 -0.79 -3.37 8.57
N PHE A 78 -0.99 -4.53 7.93
CA PHE A 78 -1.06 -5.82 8.60
C PHE A 78 0.20 -6.64 8.40
N TYR A 79 0.52 -7.46 9.41
CA TYR A 79 1.65 -8.38 9.31
C TYR A 79 1.44 -9.41 8.19
N PRO A 80 2.53 -9.90 7.55
CA PRO A 80 2.45 -10.87 6.47
C PRO A 80 1.71 -12.19 6.81
N TRP A 81 1.58 -12.51 8.10
CA TRP A 81 0.94 -13.73 8.59
C TRP A 81 -0.44 -13.52 9.23
N GLN A 82 -0.93 -12.28 9.33
CA GLN A 82 -2.22 -11.95 9.94
C GLN A 82 -3.32 -11.76 8.88
N HIS A 83 -4.56 -11.55 9.35
CA HIS A 83 -5.76 -11.26 8.55
C HIS A 83 -5.42 -10.36 7.35
N GLY A 84 -5.93 -10.69 6.14
CA GLY A 84 -5.70 -9.86 4.96
C GLY A 84 -4.21 -9.60 4.69
N ARG A 85 -3.43 -10.67 4.56
CA ARG A 85 -1.95 -10.65 4.48
C ARG A 85 -1.42 -9.50 3.63
N GLY A 86 -0.53 -8.69 4.23
CA GLY A 86 0.16 -7.61 3.53
C GLY A 86 -0.74 -6.48 3.03
N GLN A 87 -1.93 -6.34 3.59
CA GLN A 87 -2.76 -5.16 3.37
C GLN A 87 -2.12 -3.92 3.98
N ILE A 88 -2.10 -2.83 3.21
CA ILE A 88 -1.64 -1.50 3.61
C ILE A 88 -2.75 -0.53 3.19
N HIS A 89 -3.37 0.14 4.15
CA HIS A 89 -4.43 1.11 3.86
C HIS A 89 -3.95 2.51 4.22
N PHE A 90 -4.27 3.47 3.36
CA PHE A 90 -4.05 4.91 3.58
C PHE A 90 -5.41 5.59 3.73
N ASP A 91 -5.54 6.56 4.63
CA ASP A 91 -6.78 7.33 4.78
C ASP A 91 -6.98 8.23 3.55
N SER A 92 -8.03 7.98 2.79
CA SER A 92 -8.36 8.72 1.58
C SER A 92 -8.98 10.09 1.84
N THR A 93 -9.34 10.41 3.09
CA THR A 93 -9.80 11.74 3.50
C THR A 93 -8.66 12.73 3.69
N GLU A 94 -7.42 12.24 3.75
CA GLU A 94 -6.23 13.05 3.85
C GLU A 94 -5.85 13.73 2.53
N LYS A 95 -5.19 14.87 2.66
CA LYS A 95 -4.61 15.56 1.51
C LYS A 95 -3.18 15.08 1.25
N TRP A 96 -3.04 13.94 0.57
CA TRP A 96 -1.73 13.38 0.21
C TRP A 96 -0.98 14.26 -0.80
N THR A 97 0.31 14.47 -0.53
CA THR A 97 1.22 15.25 -1.39
C THR A 97 2.59 14.57 -1.49
N ASP A 98 3.32 14.88 -2.56
CA ASP A 98 4.67 14.37 -2.85
C ASP A 98 5.78 15.40 -2.55
N LYS A 99 5.48 16.42 -1.73
CA LYS A 99 6.32 17.59 -1.49
C LYS A 99 6.67 17.77 -0.02
#